data_AF-A0A814LPS1-F1
#
_entry.id   AF-A0A814LPS1-F1
#
_cell.length_a   1.000
_cell.length_b   1.000
_cell.length_c   1.000
_cell.angle_alpha   90.00
_cell.angle_beta   90.00
_cell.angle_gamma   90.00
#
_symmetry.space_group_name_H-M   'P 1'
#
loop_
_entity.id
_entity.type
_entity.pdbx_description
1 polymer ?
#
loop_
_entity_poly.entity_id
_entity_poly.type
_entity_poly.pdbx_seq_one_letter_code
_entity_poly.pdbx_strand_id
1 'polypeptide(L)'
;ETITDDILTAVVKWKGGKIIYLGSRHNTGKTESWGAVGHSLVAQIAQTFLTDSTDTFAKDLLPWFVYGNLSSLSSWPDNILYENTNPVEYVNWAWSRELHYVNTPDWLCHYVPVRDCVAEKCIDGSIQNYTRRLADTRLDFVQRQEALQFLVHFLGDIHQPLHAGFSSDRGGNDLTVDLTYHKYADNITQWSTCPTSDQSQFSACSTTWIQEDNDLNCNTVYIDEDGNHLNNLTKFHLNNVYFNRVLPIMEQRLIQAGVRLGKMLILIEDYVRTHKYADKTRLCGGTIALIIILVLEGIIALLIVCCWVCRRNAGQKYDQLT
;
A
#
# COMPACT_ATOMS: atom_id res chain seq x y z
N GLU A 1 29.49 26.37 -18.20
CA GLU A 1 29.00 26.37 -16.81
C GLU A 1 27.54 26.81 -16.92
N THR A 2 26.49 26.05 -16.59
CA THR A 2 26.26 25.07 -15.52
C THR A 2 24.90 24.36 -15.82
N ILE A 3 24.71 23.19 -15.21
CA ILE A 3 23.60 22.21 -15.23
C ILE A 3 22.16 22.80 -15.22
N THR A 4 21.21 22.18 -15.95
CA THR A 4 19.77 21.92 -15.63
C THR A 4 19.10 21.22 -16.84
N ASP A 5 18.14 20.30 -16.79
CA ASP A 5 17.55 19.42 -15.77
C ASP A 5 16.77 18.32 -16.51
N ASP A 6 17.04 17.06 -16.17
CA ASP A 6 16.28 15.87 -16.55
C ASP A 6 14.97 15.79 -15.75
N ILE A 7 13.90 16.41 -16.23
CA ILE A 7 12.54 16.15 -15.73
C ILE A 7 11.60 15.94 -16.91
N LEU A 8 11.51 14.69 -17.38
CA LEU A 8 10.43 14.22 -18.24
C LEU A 8 9.13 14.24 -17.44
N THR A 9 8.43 15.38 -17.52
CA THR A 9 7.10 15.57 -16.95
C THR A 9 6.10 14.81 -17.83
N ALA A 10 5.59 13.67 -17.36
CA ALA A 10 4.44 13.02 -17.98
C ALA A 10 3.20 13.91 -17.76
N VAL A 11 2.80 14.68 -18.77
CA VAL A 11 1.58 15.50 -18.69
C VAL A 11 0.39 14.63 -19.04
N VAL A 12 -0.32 14.15 -18.01
CA VAL A 12 -1.66 13.56 -18.17
C VAL A 12 -2.66 14.69 -18.41
N LYS A 13 -3.19 14.80 -19.64
CA LYS A 13 -4.30 15.72 -19.95
C LYS A 13 -5.63 14.97 -19.94
N TRP A 14 -6.53 15.42 -19.07
CA TRP A 14 -7.93 15.00 -19.07
C TRP A 14 -8.69 15.82 -20.13
N LYS A 15 -9.15 15.16 -21.20
CA LYS A 15 -10.10 15.77 -22.15
C LYS A 15 -11.13 14.75 -22.59
N GLY A 16 -12.35 14.86 -22.06
CA GLY A 16 -13.50 14.07 -22.51
C GLY A 16 -13.43 12.59 -22.15
N GLY A 17 -12.95 12.24 -20.94
CA GLY A 17 -12.91 10.84 -20.47
C GLY A 17 -11.78 10.00 -21.07
N LYS A 18 -10.73 10.64 -21.60
CA LYS A 18 -9.51 9.99 -22.09
C LYS A 18 -8.30 10.54 -21.35
N ILE A 19 -7.42 9.65 -20.90
CA ILE A 19 -6.05 9.96 -20.48
C ILE A 19 -5.16 9.68 -21.69
N ILE A 20 -4.48 10.70 -22.21
CA ILE A 20 -3.55 10.58 -23.34
C ILE A 20 -2.13 10.63 -22.79
N TYR A 21 -1.36 9.57 -23.01
CA TYR A 21 0.07 9.50 -22.71
C TYR A 21 0.88 10.01 -23.92
N LEU A 22 1.92 10.81 -23.65
CA LEU A 22 2.92 11.21 -24.64
C LEU A 22 4.29 10.77 -24.10
N GLY A 23 4.81 9.63 -24.57
CA GLY A 23 6.16 9.14 -24.25
C GLY A 23 7.00 8.92 -25.50
N SER A 24 8.28 9.28 -25.41
CA SER A 24 9.26 9.20 -26.50
C SER A 24 9.87 7.81 -26.62
N ARG A 25 10.12 7.36 -27.86
CA ARG A 25 10.91 6.16 -28.19
C ARG A 25 12.30 6.22 -27.55
N HIS A 26 12.74 5.14 -26.90
CA HIS A 26 14.16 4.78 -26.89
C HIS A 26 14.37 3.30 -27.17
N ASN A 27 15.23 3.06 -28.15
CA ASN A 27 15.49 1.77 -28.78
C ASN A 27 16.58 1.00 -28.00
N THR A 28 16.23 0.27 -26.94
CA THR A 28 17.13 -0.71 -26.31
C THR A 28 16.32 -1.86 -25.73
N GLY A 29 16.54 -3.10 -26.22
CA GLY A 29 15.81 -4.31 -25.83
C GLY A 29 16.04 -4.77 -24.38
N LYS A 30 15.61 -3.95 -23.42
CA LYS A 30 15.45 -4.30 -22.01
C LYS A 30 13.97 -4.29 -21.71
N THR A 31 13.51 -5.44 -21.26
CA THR A 31 12.20 -5.64 -20.69
C THR A 31 12.26 -5.03 -19.27
N GLU A 32 11.65 -3.88 -18.97
CA GLU A 32 11.44 -3.39 -17.57
C GLU A 32 9.99 -3.50 -17.06
N SER A 33 9.77 -3.70 -15.76
CA SER A 33 8.43 -3.73 -15.13
C SER A 33 7.62 -2.45 -15.33
N TRP A 34 6.41 -2.30 -14.76
CA TRP A 34 5.55 -1.10 -14.92
C TRP A 34 6.31 0.23 -14.98
N GLY A 35 7.44 0.33 -14.26
CA GLY A 35 8.38 1.43 -14.37
C GLY A 35 7.74 2.71 -13.87
N ALA A 36 8.45 3.83 -13.97
CA ALA A 36 7.96 5.08 -13.41
C ALA A 36 6.57 5.48 -13.96
N VAL A 37 6.32 5.17 -15.23
CA VAL A 37 5.07 5.49 -15.94
C VAL A 37 3.90 4.67 -15.42
N GLY A 38 4.03 3.34 -15.33
CA GLY A 38 2.94 2.47 -14.89
C GLY A 38 2.58 2.73 -13.42
N HIS A 39 3.56 2.89 -12.53
CA HIS A 39 3.30 3.25 -11.14
C HIS A 39 2.60 4.61 -11.00
N SER A 40 3.04 5.61 -11.78
CA SER A 40 2.38 6.92 -11.80
C SER A 40 0.93 6.83 -12.27
N LEU A 41 0.65 5.98 -13.26
CA LEU A 41 -0.68 5.76 -13.77
C LEU A 41 -1.59 5.08 -12.73
N VAL A 42 -1.12 4.01 -12.09
CA VAL A 42 -1.84 3.31 -11.01
C VAL A 42 -2.23 4.27 -9.90
N ALA A 43 -1.28 5.10 -9.45
CA ALA A 43 -1.51 6.09 -8.41
C ALA A 43 -2.52 7.17 -8.83
N GLN A 44 -2.47 7.64 -10.08
CA GLN A 44 -3.44 8.61 -10.60
C GLN A 44 -4.84 8.02 -10.70
N ILE A 45 -4.97 6.81 -11.26
CA ILE A 45 -6.25 6.09 -11.33
C ILE A 45 -6.81 5.97 -9.91
N ALA A 46 -6.02 5.46 -8.96
CA ALA A 46 -6.44 5.32 -7.58
C ALA A 46 -6.94 6.64 -6.98
N GLN A 47 -6.18 7.72 -7.17
CA GLN A 47 -6.52 9.05 -6.65
C GLN A 47 -7.86 9.57 -7.20
N THR A 48 -8.23 9.23 -8.44
CA THR A 48 -9.55 9.62 -9.00
C THR A 48 -10.75 8.90 -8.38
N PHE A 49 -10.54 7.76 -7.72
CA PHE A 49 -11.60 6.99 -7.06
C PHE A 49 -11.72 7.29 -5.56
N LEU A 50 -10.84 8.10 -4.99
CA LEU A 50 -10.88 8.42 -3.56
C LEU A 50 -12.09 9.30 -3.22
N THR A 51 -12.64 9.09 -2.03
CA THR A 51 -13.55 10.06 -1.43
C THR A 51 -12.78 11.30 -0.99
N ASP A 52 -13.45 12.43 -0.80
CA ASP A 52 -12.81 13.66 -0.29
C ASP A 52 -12.08 13.44 1.05
N SER A 53 -12.62 12.59 1.94
CA SER A 53 -11.99 12.25 3.22
C SER A 53 -10.71 11.45 3.02
N THR A 54 -10.72 10.45 2.13
CA THR A 54 -9.58 9.60 1.85
C THR A 54 -8.49 10.33 1.06
N ASP A 55 -8.87 11.19 0.11
CA ASP A 55 -7.91 12.04 -0.62
C ASP A 55 -7.23 13.03 0.34
N THR A 56 -7.98 13.63 1.28
CA THR A 56 -7.38 14.47 2.34
C THR A 56 -6.44 13.66 3.22
N PHE A 57 -6.85 12.47 3.67
CA PHE A 57 -6.01 11.57 4.47
C PHE A 57 -4.69 11.22 3.76
N ALA A 58 -4.74 10.92 2.46
CA ALA A 58 -3.53 10.64 1.69
C ALA A 58 -2.66 11.90 1.56
N LYS A 59 -3.24 13.05 1.20
CA LYS A 59 -2.53 14.33 1.05
C LYS A 59 -1.85 14.79 2.32
N ASP A 60 -2.49 14.60 3.48
CA ASP A 60 -1.92 14.93 4.78
C ASP A 60 -0.65 14.13 5.09
N LEU A 61 -0.47 12.95 4.49
CA LEU A 61 0.72 12.10 4.65
C LEU A 61 1.75 12.32 3.54
N LEU A 62 1.43 13.07 2.48
CA LEU A 62 2.36 13.36 1.40
C LEU A 62 3.28 14.55 1.75
N PRO A 63 4.52 14.58 1.27
CA PRO A 63 5.37 15.76 1.35
C PRO A 63 4.73 16.96 0.65
N TRP A 64 4.86 18.15 1.24
CA TRP A 64 4.23 19.37 0.72
C TRP A 64 4.62 19.69 -0.75
N PHE A 65 5.84 19.33 -1.17
CA PHE A 65 6.37 19.65 -2.49
C PHE A 65 5.77 18.80 -3.62
N VAL A 66 5.03 17.73 -3.32
CA VAL A 66 4.30 16.96 -4.34
C VAL A 66 2.89 17.49 -4.56
N TYR A 67 2.50 18.58 -3.88
CA TYR A 67 1.20 19.25 -4.05
C TYR A 67 -0.01 18.31 -3.95
N GLY A 68 0.09 17.30 -3.08
CA GLY A 68 -0.95 16.30 -2.88
C GLY A 68 -1.14 15.30 -4.02
N ASN A 69 -0.18 15.19 -4.95
CA ASN A 69 -0.22 14.24 -6.04
C ASN A 69 0.38 12.89 -5.62
N LEU A 70 -0.45 11.86 -5.52
CA LEU A 70 -0.02 10.52 -5.09
C LEU A 70 0.99 9.89 -6.06
N SER A 71 0.89 10.23 -7.35
CA SER A 71 1.74 9.67 -8.40
C SER A 71 3.19 10.13 -8.34
N SER A 72 3.46 11.29 -7.74
CA SER A 72 4.80 11.85 -7.63
C SER A 72 5.76 11.02 -6.78
N LEU A 73 5.24 10.14 -5.91
CA LEU A 73 6.04 9.25 -5.05
C LEU A 73 5.86 7.78 -5.41
N SER A 74 5.05 7.49 -6.43
CA SER A 74 4.70 6.11 -6.79
C SER A 74 5.91 5.27 -7.20
N SER A 75 7.02 5.88 -7.59
CA SER A 75 8.29 5.21 -7.94
C SER A 75 9.38 5.33 -6.87
N TRP A 76 9.08 5.96 -5.73
CA TRP A 76 10.07 6.16 -4.66
C TRP A 76 10.67 4.82 -4.17
N PRO A 77 9.90 3.74 -3.95
CA PRO A 77 10.45 2.45 -3.53
C PRO A 77 11.47 1.83 -4.49
N ASP A 78 11.34 2.06 -5.79
CA ASP A 78 12.37 1.67 -6.76
C ASP A 78 13.58 2.60 -6.70
N ASN A 79 13.32 3.91 -6.66
CA ASN A 79 14.38 4.94 -6.70
C ASN A 79 15.31 4.86 -5.48
N ILE A 80 14.82 4.46 -4.30
CA ILE A 80 15.68 4.36 -3.12
C ILE A 80 16.72 3.23 -3.20
N LEU A 81 16.57 2.29 -4.13
CA LEU A 81 17.45 1.12 -4.27
C LEU A 81 18.71 1.37 -5.10
N TYR A 82 18.85 2.53 -5.75
CA TYR A 82 19.94 2.80 -6.69
C TYR A 82 20.76 4.03 -6.31
N GLU A 83 22.07 3.95 -6.51
CA GLU A 83 23.02 5.01 -6.20
C GLU A 83 22.75 6.31 -6.97
N ASN A 84 22.29 6.23 -8.22
CA ASN A 84 22.02 7.42 -9.04
C ASN A 84 20.82 8.24 -8.54
N THR A 85 19.88 7.62 -7.82
CA THR A 85 18.65 8.25 -7.31
C THR A 85 18.66 8.40 -5.78
N ASN A 86 19.48 7.63 -5.07
CA ASN A 86 19.70 7.71 -3.62
C ASN A 86 21.19 7.48 -3.28
N PRO A 87 22.11 8.39 -3.65
CA PRO A 87 23.55 8.17 -3.59
C PRO A 87 24.10 7.95 -2.17
N VAL A 88 23.37 8.38 -1.15
CA VAL A 88 23.83 8.36 0.24
C VAL A 88 23.33 7.12 0.98
N GLU A 89 22.08 6.73 0.76
CA GLU A 89 21.42 5.73 1.62
C GLU A 89 20.99 4.46 0.89
N TYR A 90 21.21 4.30 -0.42
CA TYR A 90 20.65 3.16 -1.15
C TYR A 90 20.99 1.78 -0.56
N VAL A 91 22.19 1.65 0.02
CA VAL A 91 22.63 0.42 0.71
C VAL A 91 21.75 0.09 1.92
N ASN A 92 21.27 1.11 2.63
CA ASN A 92 20.37 0.95 3.78
C ASN A 92 18.97 0.46 3.37
N TRP A 93 18.63 0.56 2.09
CA TRP A 93 17.35 0.12 1.53
C TRP A 93 17.45 -1.19 0.75
N ALA A 94 18.66 -1.78 0.62
CA ALA A 94 18.86 -3.00 -0.16
C ALA A 94 17.95 -4.18 0.29
N TRP A 95 17.55 -4.21 1.57
CA TRP A 95 16.62 -5.21 2.11
C TRP A 95 15.21 -5.11 1.52
N SER A 96 14.79 -3.94 1.02
CA SER A 96 13.45 -3.77 0.48
C SER A 96 13.30 -4.35 -0.92
N ARG A 97 14.40 -4.75 -1.59
CA ARG A 97 14.38 -5.27 -2.97
C ARG A 97 13.50 -6.52 -3.13
N GLU A 98 13.49 -7.40 -2.15
CA GLU A 98 12.69 -8.64 -2.15
C GLU A 98 11.19 -8.37 -1.93
N LEU A 99 10.82 -7.16 -1.54
CA LEU A 99 9.43 -6.80 -1.22
C LEU A 99 8.59 -6.47 -2.45
N HIS A 100 9.22 -6.29 -3.62
CA HIS A 100 8.55 -5.86 -4.86
C HIS A 100 7.94 -7.02 -5.67
N TYR A 101 8.23 -8.26 -5.29
CA TYR A 101 7.79 -9.42 -6.07
C TYR A 101 7.54 -10.65 -5.19
N VAL A 102 7.03 -11.69 -5.82
CA VAL A 102 6.98 -13.04 -5.26
C VAL A 102 7.35 -14.04 -6.34
N ASN A 103 8.23 -14.98 -6.02
CA ASN A 103 8.62 -16.04 -6.94
C ASN A 103 7.77 -17.28 -6.66
N THR A 104 7.16 -17.82 -7.70
CA THR A 104 6.48 -19.12 -7.64
C THR A 104 7.27 -20.15 -8.44
N PRO A 105 7.16 -21.45 -8.11
CA PRO A 105 7.80 -22.49 -8.92
C PRO A 105 7.29 -22.47 -10.36
N ASP A 106 8.21 -22.61 -11.30
CA ASP A 106 7.93 -22.58 -12.73
C ASP A 106 6.82 -23.57 -13.09
N TRP A 107 5.84 -23.09 -13.86
CA TRP A 107 4.70 -23.88 -14.37
C TRP A 107 3.80 -24.53 -13.31
N LEU A 108 3.98 -24.18 -12.04
CA LEU A 108 3.09 -24.67 -10.99
C LEU A 108 1.74 -23.97 -10.98
N CYS A 109 1.69 -22.73 -11.49
CA CYS A 109 0.47 -21.95 -11.73
C CYS A 109 -0.40 -21.80 -10.47
N HIS A 110 0.22 -21.87 -9.29
CA HIS A 110 -0.48 -21.80 -8.03
C HIS A 110 0.39 -21.17 -6.96
N TYR A 111 -0.04 -20.02 -6.45
CA TYR A 111 0.61 -19.33 -5.35
C TYR A 111 0.19 -19.92 -4.00
N VAL A 112 1.18 -20.22 -3.16
CA VAL A 112 0.97 -20.70 -1.79
C VAL A 112 1.79 -19.84 -0.84
N PRO A 113 1.17 -18.98 -0.01
CA PRO A 113 1.89 -18.02 0.83
C PRO A 113 2.98 -18.63 1.70
N VAL A 114 2.72 -19.79 2.31
CA VAL A 114 3.68 -20.49 3.19
C VAL A 114 4.93 -20.96 2.44
N ARG A 115 4.79 -21.29 1.15
CA ARG A 115 5.88 -21.77 0.29
C ARG A 115 6.63 -20.61 -0.37
N ASP A 116 5.88 -19.65 -0.90
CA ASP A 116 6.39 -18.65 -1.84
C ASP A 116 6.71 -17.31 -1.17
N CYS A 117 6.08 -16.99 -0.02
CA CYS A 117 6.30 -15.76 0.74
C CYS A 117 6.98 -16.05 2.08
N VAL A 118 8.16 -16.66 2.03
CA VAL A 118 8.88 -17.09 3.23
C VAL A 118 9.20 -15.89 4.12
N ALA A 119 8.87 -16.02 5.41
CA ALA A 119 9.07 -14.98 6.43
C ALA A 119 8.44 -13.61 6.10
N GLU A 120 7.36 -13.60 5.30
CA GLU A 120 6.67 -12.39 4.84
C GLU A 120 7.55 -11.43 4.00
N LYS A 121 8.72 -11.91 3.53
CA LYS A 121 9.64 -11.17 2.67
C LYS A 121 9.30 -11.36 1.20
N CYS A 122 8.10 -10.92 0.85
CA CYS A 122 7.64 -10.85 -0.52
C CYS A 122 6.59 -9.74 -0.63
N ILE A 123 6.10 -9.47 -1.84
CA ILE A 123 5.08 -8.45 -2.05
C ILE A 123 3.77 -8.67 -1.29
N ASP A 124 3.34 -9.92 -1.12
CA ASP A 124 2.15 -10.24 -0.31
C ASP A 124 2.35 -9.77 1.14
N GLY A 125 3.40 -10.25 1.81
CA GLY A 125 3.73 -9.86 3.17
C GLY A 125 3.97 -8.35 3.32
N SER A 126 4.53 -7.72 2.30
CA SER A 126 4.82 -6.28 2.29
C SER A 126 3.55 -5.46 2.24
N ILE A 127 2.61 -5.79 1.36
CA ILE A 127 1.30 -5.15 1.32
C ILE A 127 0.62 -5.29 2.68
N GLN A 128 0.64 -6.48 3.28
CA GLN A 128 0.07 -6.70 4.61
C GLN A 128 0.70 -5.82 5.69
N ASN A 129 2.03 -5.75 5.73
CA ASN A 129 2.78 -4.95 6.69
C ASN A 129 2.48 -3.45 6.53
N TYR A 130 2.63 -2.90 5.32
CA TYR A 130 2.47 -1.47 5.09
C TYR A 130 1.03 -1.00 5.17
N THR A 131 0.06 -1.89 4.93
CA THR A 131 -1.36 -1.64 5.27
C THR A 131 -1.53 -1.39 6.77
N ARG A 132 -1.02 -2.30 7.61
CA ARG A 132 -1.12 -2.19 9.07
C ARG A 132 -0.40 -0.96 9.58
N ARG A 133 0.79 -0.66 9.04
CA ARG A 133 1.57 0.54 9.41
C ARG A 133 0.84 1.83 9.02
N LEU A 134 0.26 1.91 7.83
CA LEU A 134 -0.50 3.09 7.40
C LEU A 134 -1.72 3.33 8.31
N ALA A 135 -2.37 2.24 8.75
CA ALA A 135 -3.51 2.28 9.65
C ALA A 135 -3.16 2.58 11.13
N ASP A 136 -1.91 2.38 11.56
CA ASP A 136 -1.52 2.54 12.96
C ASP A 136 -1.22 4.01 13.30
N THR A 137 -2.15 4.67 14.00
CA THR A 137 -2.01 6.08 14.42
C THR A 137 -1.00 6.31 15.54
N ARG A 138 -0.39 5.25 16.10
CA ARG A 138 0.68 5.36 17.10
C ARG A 138 2.05 5.55 16.44
N LEU A 139 2.19 5.15 15.18
CA LEU A 139 3.40 5.40 14.40
C LEU A 139 3.50 6.89 14.08
N ASP A 140 4.74 7.36 13.98
CA ASP A 140 5.00 8.75 13.64
C ASP A 140 4.65 9.05 12.17
N PHE A 141 4.71 10.35 11.84
CA PHE A 141 4.41 10.82 10.50
C PHE A 141 5.29 10.17 9.43
N VAL A 142 6.59 10.02 9.68
CA VAL A 142 7.56 9.52 8.70
C VAL A 142 7.28 8.05 8.40
N GLN A 143 7.03 7.25 9.43
CA GLN A 143 6.70 5.83 9.29
C GLN A 143 5.40 5.59 8.52
N ARG A 144 4.38 6.44 8.73
CA ARG A 144 3.10 6.34 8.03
C ARG A 144 3.20 6.86 6.60
N GLN A 145 3.98 7.91 6.35
CA GLN A 145 4.30 8.40 5.02
C GLN A 145 5.07 7.36 4.20
N GLU A 146 6.09 6.73 4.78
CA GLU A 146 6.81 5.60 4.20
C GLU A 146 5.84 4.48 3.84
N ALA A 147 4.94 4.12 4.77
CA ALA A 147 3.95 3.08 4.53
C ALA A 147 3.00 3.39 3.38
N LEU A 148 2.55 4.65 3.25
CA LEU A 148 1.75 5.09 2.11
C LEU A 148 2.53 4.92 0.79
N GLN A 149 3.78 5.37 0.73
CA GLN A 149 4.60 5.32 -0.48
C GLN A 149 4.87 3.87 -0.94
N PHE A 150 5.27 3.00 0.00
CA PHE A 150 5.44 1.58 -0.30
C PHE A 150 4.14 0.92 -0.74
N LEU A 151 3.02 1.19 -0.06
CA LEU A 151 1.75 0.58 -0.41
C LEU A 151 1.28 1.00 -1.80
N VAL A 152 1.40 2.28 -2.16
CA VAL A 152 1.06 2.78 -3.51
C VAL A 152 1.87 2.05 -4.59
N HIS A 153 3.17 1.88 -4.35
CA HIS A 153 4.07 1.20 -5.27
C HIS A 153 3.74 -0.29 -5.41
N PHE A 154 3.63 -1.00 -4.27
CA PHE A 154 3.37 -2.44 -4.25
C PHE A 154 2.02 -2.82 -4.84
N LEU A 155 1.01 -1.94 -4.75
CA LEU A 155 -0.26 -2.18 -5.45
C LEU A 155 -0.11 -2.10 -6.98
N GLY A 156 0.86 -1.34 -7.50
CA GLY A 156 1.25 -1.43 -8.90
C GLY A 156 1.95 -2.76 -9.19
N ASP A 157 2.98 -3.08 -8.40
CA ASP A 157 3.81 -4.27 -8.60
C ASP A 157 3.01 -5.58 -8.54
N ILE A 158 2.10 -5.75 -7.57
CA ILE A 158 1.31 -6.98 -7.40
C ILE A 158 0.32 -7.23 -8.54
N HIS A 159 0.13 -6.24 -9.41
CA HIS A 159 -0.68 -6.36 -10.62
C HIS A 159 0.17 -6.46 -11.88
N GLN A 160 1.49 -6.37 -11.77
CA GLN A 160 2.42 -6.60 -12.86
C GLN A 160 2.60 -8.12 -12.98
N PRO A 161 2.15 -8.76 -14.08
CA PRO A 161 2.20 -10.21 -14.17
C PRO A 161 3.60 -10.79 -13.90
N LEU A 162 4.65 -10.16 -14.42
CA LEU A 162 6.05 -10.56 -14.23
C LEU A 162 6.62 -10.29 -12.81
N HIS A 163 5.94 -9.52 -11.94
CA HIS A 163 6.29 -9.40 -10.50
C HIS A 163 5.65 -10.51 -9.63
N ALA A 164 4.74 -11.30 -10.19
CA ALA A 164 4.33 -12.61 -9.70
C ALA A 164 4.80 -13.74 -10.66
N GLY A 165 5.95 -13.50 -11.31
CA GLY A 165 6.53 -14.31 -12.37
C GLY A 165 7.37 -15.50 -11.93
N PHE A 166 7.96 -16.19 -12.91
CA PHE A 166 8.95 -17.23 -12.68
C PHE A 166 10.30 -16.58 -12.33
N SER A 167 11.14 -17.31 -11.58
CA SER A 167 12.36 -16.76 -10.96
C SER A 167 13.44 -16.21 -11.93
N SER A 168 13.22 -16.28 -13.25
CA SER A 168 14.27 -16.22 -14.26
C SER A 168 14.40 -14.97 -15.14
N ASP A 169 13.47 -13.99 -15.20
CA ASP A 169 13.45 -13.07 -16.38
C ASP A 169 13.07 -11.57 -16.25
N ARG A 170 12.94 -10.99 -15.05
CA ARG A 170 13.16 -9.55 -14.76
C ARG A 170 12.60 -8.48 -15.77
N GLY A 171 11.32 -8.46 -16.19
CA GLY A 171 10.59 -7.16 -16.16
C GLY A 171 9.60 -6.66 -17.24
N GLY A 172 9.98 -6.39 -18.51
CA GLY A 172 9.16 -6.02 -19.73
C GLY A 172 8.64 -4.58 -20.08
N ASN A 173 9.36 -3.59 -20.69
CA ASN A 173 8.85 -2.19 -20.87
C ASN A 173 8.94 -1.61 -22.29
N ASP A 174 7.76 -1.20 -22.80
CA ASP A 174 7.45 0.00 -23.61
C ASP A 174 5.95 -0.06 -23.99
N LEU A 175 5.06 0.66 -23.29
CA LEU A 175 3.60 0.57 -23.52
C LEU A 175 2.87 1.92 -23.46
N THR A 176 1.90 2.10 -24.36
CA THR A 176 0.89 3.17 -24.35
C THR A 176 -0.46 2.52 -24.06
N VAL A 177 -1.18 3.02 -23.05
CA VAL A 177 -2.40 2.39 -22.49
C VAL A 177 -3.61 3.31 -22.74
N ASP A 178 -4.66 2.81 -23.39
CA ASP A 178 -5.92 3.54 -23.61
C ASP A 178 -6.90 3.22 -22.46
N LEU A 179 -7.05 4.18 -21.55
CA LEU A 179 -7.97 4.07 -20.40
C LEU A 179 -9.38 4.57 -20.74
N THR A 180 -10.00 4.04 -21.78
CA THR A 180 -11.40 4.37 -22.09
C THR A 180 -12.32 3.73 -21.06
N TYR A 181 -12.78 4.53 -20.09
CA TYR A 181 -13.64 4.13 -18.95
C TYR A 181 -14.84 3.23 -19.34
N HIS A 182 -15.39 3.39 -20.55
CA HIS A 182 -16.51 2.59 -21.05
C HIS A 182 -16.18 1.11 -21.25
N LYS A 183 -14.91 0.75 -21.53
CA LYS A 183 -14.51 -0.64 -21.81
C LYS A 183 -14.56 -1.53 -20.56
N TYR A 184 -14.33 -0.95 -19.38
CA TYR A 184 -14.18 -1.69 -18.12
C TYR A 184 -15.13 -1.23 -17.01
N ALA A 185 -16.04 -0.29 -17.29
CA ALA A 185 -16.96 0.29 -16.30
C ALA A 185 -17.73 -0.79 -15.51
N ASP A 186 -18.23 -1.81 -16.20
CA ASP A 186 -19.02 -2.89 -15.61
C ASP A 186 -18.18 -3.80 -14.68
N ASN A 187 -16.85 -3.81 -14.84
CA ASN A 187 -15.94 -4.63 -14.04
C ASN A 187 -15.41 -3.93 -12.79
N ILE A 188 -15.50 -2.60 -12.69
CA ILE A 188 -14.97 -1.82 -11.56
C ILE A 188 -15.57 -2.30 -10.23
N THR A 189 -16.87 -2.59 -10.19
CA THR A 189 -17.53 -3.10 -8.99
C THR A 189 -16.92 -4.43 -8.54
N GLN A 190 -16.69 -5.36 -9.47
CA GLN A 190 -16.04 -6.63 -9.14
C GLN A 190 -14.60 -6.44 -8.69
N TRP A 191 -13.82 -5.59 -9.36
CA TRP A 191 -12.41 -5.38 -8.99
C TRP A 191 -12.22 -4.66 -7.65
N SER A 192 -13.21 -3.87 -7.24
CA SER A 192 -13.26 -3.21 -5.93
C SER A 192 -13.82 -4.10 -4.81
N THR A 193 -14.30 -5.30 -5.14
CA THR A 193 -14.63 -6.33 -4.14
C THR A 193 -13.39 -7.15 -3.79
N CYS A 194 -13.03 -7.18 -2.51
CA CYS A 194 -12.15 -8.21 -1.97
C CYS A 194 -13.01 -9.39 -1.49
N PRO A 195 -12.66 -10.65 -1.79
CA PRO A 195 -13.48 -11.83 -1.49
C PRO A 195 -13.67 -12.14 0.00
N THR A 196 -13.20 -11.31 0.92
CA THR A 196 -13.48 -11.46 2.35
C THR A 196 -14.45 -10.39 2.84
N SER A 197 -15.48 -10.83 3.56
CA SER A 197 -16.35 -9.95 4.33
C SER A 197 -15.67 -9.41 5.60
N ASP A 198 -14.45 -9.86 5.89
CA ASP A 198 -13.66 -9.51 7.07
C ASP A 198 -12.52 -8.57 6.68
N GLN A 199 -12.70 -7.31 7.04
CA GLN A 199 -11.80 -6.18 6.75
C GLN A 199 -10.50 -6.24 7.57
N SER A 200 -10.38 -7.13 8.56
CA SER A 200 -9.08 -7.43 9.19
C SER A 200 -8.15 -8.24 8.27
N GLN A 201 -8.68 -8.70 7.13
CA GLN A 201 -7.98 -9.50 6.12
C GLN A 201 -7.83 -8.76 4.79
N PHE A 202 -7.45 -7.48 4.81
CA PHE A 202 -6.88 -6.83 3.61
C PHE A 202 -5.78 -7.69 2.96
N SER A 203 -5.11 -8.52 3.77
CA SER A 203 -4.16 -9.58 3.42
C SER A 203 -4.70 -10.70 2.53
N ALA A 204 -5.99 -11.01 2.55
CA ALA A 204 -6.55 -12.07 1.70
C ALA A 204 -6.70 -11.60 0.24
N CYS A 205 -6.79 -10.29 0.01
CA CYS A 205 -6.93 -9.72 -1.33
C CYS A 205 -5.63 -9.87 -2.12
N SER A 206 -4.48 -9.59 -1.51
CA SER A 206 -3.16 -9.72 -2.16
C SER A 206 -2.89 -11.15 -2.63
N THR A 207 -3.22 -12.16 -1.83
CA THR A 207 -3.12 -13.57 -2.25
C THR A 207 -3.97 -13.87 -3.50
N THR A 208 -5.19 -13.33 -3.59
CA THR A 208 -6.03 -13.49 -4.79
C THR A 208 -5.41 -12.77 -5.99
N TRP A 209 -4.92 -11.55 -5.82
CA TRP A 209 -4.34 -10.77 -6.93
C TRP A 209 -3.07 -11.41 -7.49
N ILE A 210 -2.24 -11.99 -6.62
CA ILE A 210 -1.07 -12.78 -7.02
C ILE A 210 -1.50 -14.01 -7.81
N GLN A 211 -2.53 -14.73 -7.34
CA GLN A 211 -3.02 -15.90 -8.08
C GLN A 211 -3.55 -15.52 -9.47
N GLU A 212 -4.26 -14.38 -9.59
CA GLU A 212 -4.70 -13.87 -10.90
C GLU A 212 -3.52 -13.64 -11.85
N ASP A 213 -2.43 -13.03 -11.37
CA ASP A 213 -1.22 -12.82 -12.20
C ASP A 213 -0.49 -14.13 -12.50
N ASN A 214 -0.47 -15.07 -11.55
CA ASN A 214 0.12 -16.38 -11.75
C ASN A 214 -0.62 -17.18 -12.84
N ASP A 215 -1.96 -17.09 -12.86
CA ASP A 215 -2.79 -17.67 -13.91
C ASP A 215 -2.51 -17.01 -15.27
N LEU A 216 -2.37 -15.68 -15.33
CA LEU A 216 -2.00 -14.97 -16.56
C LEU A 216 -0.61 -15.36 -17.06
N ASN A 217 0.34 -15.54 -16.15
CA ASN A 217 1.70 -15.96 -16.47
C ASN A 217 1.71 -17.31 -17.16
N CYS A 218 1.01 -18.29 -16.58
CA CYS A 218 0.95 -19.63 -17.14
C CYS A 218 0.17 -19.71 -18.45
N ASN A 219 -0.93 -18.99 -18.56
CA ASN A 219 -1.85 -19.15 -19.68
C ASN A 219 -1.57 -18.20 -20.84
N THR A 220 -0.81 -17.12 -20.63
CA THR A 220 -0.67 -16.07 -21.65
C THR A 220 0.69 -15.41 -21.71
N VAL A 221 1.25 -14.95 -20.59
CA VAL A 221 2.46 -14.10 -20.61
C VAL A 221 3.71 -14.92 -20.93
N TYR A 222 3.88 -16.11 -20.36
CA TYR A 222 5.02 -16.97 -20.65
C TYR A 222 4.84 -17.88 -21.87
N ILE A 223 3.91 -17.55 -22.75
CA ILE A 223 3.67 -18.29 -23.99
C ILE A 223 3.89 -17.32 -25.16
N ASP A 224 4.71 -17.70 -26.14
CA ASP A 224 4.93 -16.89 -27.34
C ASP A 224 3.74 -16.97 -28.33
N GLU A 225 3.87 -16.34 -29.50
CA GLU A 225 2.87 -16.38 -30.57
C GLU A 225 2.63 -17.79 -31.17
N ASP A 226 3.62 -18.67 -31.08
CA ASP A 226 3.63 -20.02 -31.66
C ASP A 226 3.21 -21.09 -30.64
N GLY A 227 3.01 -20.70 -29.37
CA GLY A 227 2.63 -21.59 -28.28
C GLY A 227 3.80 -22.16 -27.50
N ASN A 228 5.02 -21.68 -27.73
CA ASN A 228 6.19 -22.12 -26.99
C ASN A 228 6.26 -21.43 -25.63
N HIS A 229 6.74 -22.19 -24.65
CA HIS A 229 6.95 -21.73 -23.29
C HIS A 229 8.24 -20.93 -23.19
N LEU A 230 8.11 -19.65 -22.85
CA LEU A 230 9.23 -18.75 -22.61
C LEU A 230 10.08 -19.28 -21.44
N ASN A 231 11.39 -19.14 -21.58
CA ASN A 231 12.36 -19.61 -20.60
C ASN A 231 13.69 -18.86 -20.79
N ASN A 232 14.59 -18.99 -19.82
CA ASN A 232 15.89 -18.33 -19.83
C ASN A 232 16.98 -19.03 -20.67
N LEU A 233 16.68 -20.19 -21.24
CA LEU A 233 17.65 -20.98 -22.02
C LEU A 233 17.63 -20.62 -23.51
N THR A 234 16.54 -20.02 -23.98
CA THR A 234 16.29 -19.75 -25.40
C THR A 234 16.00 -18.28 -25.63
N LYS A 235 16.52 -17.74 -26.74
CA LYS A 235 16.20 -16.38 -27.17
C LYS A 235 14.91 -16.41 -27.98
N PHE A 236 13.89 -15.74 -27.49
CA PHE A 236 12.62 -15.58 -28.18
C PHE A 236 12.55 -14.22 -28.85
N HIS A 237 11.92 -14.16 -30.03
CA HIS A 237 11.62 -12.93 -30.74
C HIS A 237 10.12 -12.76 -30.80
N LEU A 238 9.57 -12.03 -29.81
CA LEU A 238 8.13 -11.81 -29.70
C LEU A 238 7.66 -10.79 -30.74
N ASN A 239 6.65 -11.17 -31.53
CA ASN A 239 6.12 -10.31 -32.58
C ASN A 239 4.80 -9.60 -32.20
N ASN A 240 4.21 -8.90 -33.16
CA ASN A 240 2.97 -8.13 -32.95
C ASN A 240 1.76 -8.98 -32.54
N VAL A 241 1.73 -10.28 -32.86
CA VAL A 241 0.68 -11.22 -32.43
C VAL A 241 0.74 -11.40 -30.92
N TYR A 242 1.93 -11.66 -30.36
CA TYR A 242 2.13 -11.70 -28.92
C TYR A 242 1.74 -10.36 -28.28
N PHE A 243 2.26 -9.26 -28.84
CA PHE A 243 1.99 -7.91 -28.32
C PHE A 243 0.50 -7.59 -28.27
N ASN A 244 -0.24 -7.82 -29.36
CA ASN A 244 -1.67 -7.54 -29.42
C ASN A 244 -2.51 -8.44 -28.49
N ARG A 245 -2.01 -9.64 -28.16
CA ARG A 245 -2.64 -10.54 -27.20
C ARG A 245 -2.44 -10.06 -25.76
N VAL A 246 -1.24 -9.60 -25.42
CA VAL A 246 -0.87 -9.21 -24.04
C VAL A 246 -1.24 -7.77 -23.71
N LEU A 247 -1.23 -6.85 -24.68
CA LEU A 247 -1.58 -5.44 -24.48
C LEU A 247 -2.90 -5.24 -23.71
N PRO A 248 -4.06 -5.81 -24.11
CA PRO A 248 -5.31 -5.59 -23.39
C PRO A 248 -5.27 -6.13 -21.95
N ILE A 249 -4.47 -7.16 -21.67
CA ILE A 249 -4.27 -7.69 -20.31
C ILE A 249 -3.48 -6.67 -19.49
N MET A 250 -2.42 -6.09 -20.03
CA MET A 250 -1.64 -5.05 -19.36
C MET A 250 -2.49 -3.82 -19.04
N GLU A 251 -3.32 -3.36 -19.98
CA GLU A 251 -4.27 -2.27 -19.73
C GLU A 251 -5.23 -2.59 -18.58
N GLN A 252 -5.79 -3.81 -18.57
CA GLN A 252 -6.69 -4.27 -17.52
C GLN A 252 -5.99 -4.30 -16.16
N ARG A 253 -4.78 -4.83 -16.08
CA ARG A 253 -4.01 -4.93 -14.83
C ARG A 253 -3.70 -3.57 -14.22
N LEU A 254 -3.35 -2.57 -15.04
CA LEU A 254 -3.14 -1.19 -14.57
C LEU A 254 -4.39 -0.58 -13.94
N ILE A 255 -5.56 -0.82 -14.56
CA ILE A 255 -6.83 -0.32 -14.04
C ILE A 255 -7.22 -1.06 -12.76
N GLN A 256 -7.07 -2.39 -12.74
CA GLN A 256 -7.29 -3.20 -11.55
C GLN A 256 -6.45 -2.71 -10.38
N ALA A 257 -5.16 -2.48 -10.60
CA ALA A 257 -4.23 -1.94 -9.60
C ALA A 257 -4.73 -0.61 -9.03
N GLY A 258 -5.09 0.34 -9.90
CA GLY A 258 -5.58 1.65 -9.47
C GLY A 258 -6.90 1.58 -8.69
N VAL A 259 -7.87 0.81 -9.18
CA VAL A 259 -9.17 0.61 -8.51
C VAL A 259 -8.98 -0.05 -7.14
N ARG A 260 -8.14 -1.08 -7.06
CA ARG A 260 -7.85 -1.83 -5.82
C ARG A 260 -7.09 -0.97 -4.82
N LEU A 261 -6.09 -0.20 -5.26
CA LEU A 261 -5.39 0.77 -4.42
C LEU A 261 -6.35 1.82 -3.87
N GLY A 262 -7.19 2.42 -4.71
CA GLY A 262 -8.17 3.41 -4.28
C GLY A 262 -9.12 2.84 -3.21
N LYS A 263 -9.67 1.65 -3.46
CA LYS A 263 -10.53 0.95 -2.49
C LYS A 263 -9.81 0.65 -1.17
N MET A 264 -8.56 0.23 -1.25
CA MET A 264 -7.74 -0.10 -0.09
C MET A 264 -7.46 1.14 0.77
N LEU A 265 -7.10 2.27 0.16
CA LEU A 265 -6.92 3.53 0.87
C LEU A 265 -8.20 4.02 1.54
N ILE A 266 -9.36 3.87 0.88
CA ILE A 266 -10.67 4.22 1.45
C ILE A 266 -10.92 3.42 2.73
N LEU A 267 -10.64 2.11 2.69
CA LEU A 267 -10.88 1.26 3.84
C LEU A 267 -9.89 1.49 4.99
N ILE A 268 -8.62 1.81 4.67
CA ILE A 268 -7.63 2.19 5.68
C ILE A 268 -8.03 3.51 6.36
N GLU A 269 -8.45 4.52 5.59
CA GLU A 269 -8.91 5.79 6.15
C GLU A 269 -10.15 5.59 7.03
N ASP A 270 -11.12 4.81 6.57
CA ASP A 270 -12.33 4.49 7.34
C ASP A 270 -12.00 3.81 8.68
N TYR A 271 -11.06 2.86 8.66
CA TYR A 271 -10.55 2.21 9.86
C TYR A 271 -9.88 3.21 10.81
N VAL A 272 -8.95 4.03 10.31
CA VAL A 272 -8.24 5.05 11.10
C VAL A 272 -9.24 6.02 11.73
N ARG A 273 -10.19 6.50 10.93
CA ARG A 273 -11.21 7.46 11.36
C ARG A 273 -12.05 6.88 12.49
N THR A 274 -12.56 5.67 12.35
CA THR A 274 -13.43 5.01 13.36
C THR A 274 -12.68 4.67 14.65
N HIS A 275 -11.43 4.21 14.56
CA HIS A 275 -10.65 3.79 15.74
C HIS A 275 -10.00 4.97 16.48
N LYS A 276 -9.71 6.07 15.80
CA LYS A 276 -9.25 7.33 16.44
C LYS A 276 -10.27 7.89 17.43
N TYR A 277 -11.57 7.72 17.17
CA TYR A 277 -12.63 8.13 18.10
C TYR A 277 -12.78 7.18 19.29
N ALA A 278 -12.53 5.88 19.10
CA ALA A 278 -12.54 4.89 20.17
C ALA A 278 -11.41 5.11 21.19
N ASP A 279 -10.21 5.49 20.75
CA ASP A 279 -9.10 5.77 21.66
C ASP A 279 -9.29 7.09 22.44
N LYS A 280 -9.86 8.12 21.81
CA LYS A 280 -10.24 9.36 22.53
C LYS A 280 -11.27 9.09 23.63
N THR A 281 -12.27 8.24 23.38
CA THR A 281 -13.27 7.88 24.38
C THR A 281 -12.67 7.04 25.52
N ARG A 282 -11.71 6.14 25.24
CA ARG A 282 -10.94 5.41 26.27
C ARG A 282 -10.06 6.33 27.12
N LEU A 283 -9.38 7.31 26.52
CA LEU A 283 -8.56 8.29 27.27
C LEU A 283 -9.43 9.13 28.21
N CYS A 284 -10.58 9.62 27.74
CA CYS A 284 -11.52 10.34 28.59
C CYS A 284 -12.07 9.46 29.72
N GLY A 285 -12.47 8.22 29.43
CA GLY A 285 -12.96 7.26 30.44
C GLY A 285 -11.91 6.91 31.49
N GLY A 286 -10.66 6.69 31.08
CA GLY A 286 -9.54 6.42 31.99
C GLY A 286 -9.18 7.61 32.88
N THR A 287 -9.23 8.83 32.33
CA THR A 287 -8.99 10.06 33.09
C THR A 287 -10.09 10.29 34.14
N ILE A 288 -11.35 10.05 33.78
CA ILE A 288 -12.49 10.13 34.70
C ILE A 288 -12.36 9.07 35.81
N ALA A 289 -12.00 7.83 35.46
CA ALA A 289 -11.79 6.77 36.45
C ALA A 289 -10.67 7.10 37.44
N LEU A 290 -9.54 7.66 36.96
CA LEU A 290 -8.44 8.09 37.80
C LEU A 290 -8.85 9.21 38.78
N ILE A 291 -9.63 10.19 38.30
CA ILE A 291 -10.18 11.26 39.15
C ILE A 291 -11.10 10.69 40.23
N ILE A 292 -11.98 9.74 39.88
CA ILE A 292 -12.89 9.08 40.84
C ILE A 292 -12.08 8.35 41.93
N ILE A 293 -11.03 7.62 41.55
CA ILE A 293 -10.16 6.90 42.50
C ILE A 293 -9.51 7.89 43.47
N LEU A 294 -8.90 8.96 42.97
CA LEU A 294 -8.25 9.97 43.82
C LEU A 294 -9.24 10.67 44.76
N VAL A 295 -10.46 10.94 44.31
CA VAL A 295 -11.52 11.52 45.16
C VAL A 295 -11.95 10.54 46.25
N LEU A 296 -12.12 9.25 45.94
CA LEU A 296 -12.48 8.22 46.91
C LEU A 296 -11.38 8.04 47.97
N GLU A 297 -10.11 7.98 47.57
CA GLU A 297 -8.98 7.91 48.49
C GLU A 297 -8.92 9.14 49.42
N GLY A 298 -9.15 10.34 48.86
CA GLY A 298 -9.23 11.57 49.65
C GLY A 298 -10.35 11.55 50.69
N ILE A 299 -11.54 11.06 50.32
CA ILE A 299 -12.69 10.92 51.24
C ILE A 299 -12.37 9.91 52.36
N ILE A 300 -11.78 8.77 52.02
CA ILE A 300 -11.38 7.75 52.99
C ILE A 300 -10.38 8.32 54.00
N ALA A 301 -9.36 9.05 53.52
CA ALA A 301 -8.39 9.71 54.40
C ALA A 301 -9.05 10.70 55.37
N LEU A 302 -10.02 11.49 54.88
CA LEU A 302 -10.77 12.45 55.70
C LEU A 302 -11.61 11.76 56.79
N LEU A 303 -12.28 10.65 56.45
CA LEU A 303 -13.05 9.86 57.40
C LEU A 303 -12.17 9.24 58.49
N ILE A 304 -10.97 8.78 58.13
CA ILE A 304 -9.99 8.25 59.10
C ILE A 304 -9.56 9.36 60.08
N VAL A 305 -9.26 10.56 59.58
CA VAL A 305 -8.90 11.71 60.43
C VAL A 305 -10.06 12.10 61.35
N CYS A 306 -11.29 12.18 60.83
CA CYS A 306 -12.48 12.44 61.64
C CYS A 306 -12.68 11.38 62.74
N CYS A 307 -12.55 10.09 62.42
CA CYS A 307 -12.62 9.02 63.40
C CYS A 307 -11.54 9.15 64.48
N TRP A 308 -10.31 9.48 64.09
CA TRP A 308 -9.20 9.70 65.01
C TRP A 308 -9.45 10.88 65.96
N VAL A 309 -9.92 12.03 65.43
CA VAL A 309 -10.29 13.21 66.23
C VAL A 309 -11.43 12.90 67.19
N CYS A 310 -12.50 12.23 66.73
CA CYS A 310 -13.61 11.81 67.58
C CYS A 310 -13.13 10.88 68.71
N ARG A 311 -12.26 9.91 68.41
CA ARG A 311 -11.73 8.97 69.41
C ARG A 311 -10.85 9.68 70.45
N ARG A 312 -10.03 10.65 70.02
CA ARG A 312 -9.19 11.45 70.90
C ARG A 312 -10.01 12.34 71.84
N ASN A 313 -11.05 12.99 71.32
CA ASN A 313 -11.96 13.82 72.12
C ASN A 313 -12.85 13.00 73.06
N ALA A 314 -13.23 11.77 72.67
CA ALA A 314 -13.94 10.85 73.56
C ALA A 314 -13.07 10.36 74.73
N GLY A 315 -11.77 10.14 74.49
CA GLY A 315 -10.80 9.78 75.55
C GLY A 315 -10.61 10.91 76.58
N GLN A 316 -10.53 12.16 76.14
CA GLN A 316 -10.39 13.31 77.06
C GLN A 316 -11.61 13.56 77.95
N LYS A 317 -12.81 13.13 77.54
CA LYS A 317 -14.01 13.21 78.40
C LYS A 317 -14.04 12.15 79.49
N TYR A 318 -13.35 11.02 79.31
CA TYR A 318 -13.31 9.95 80.32
C TYR A 318 -12.34 10.29 81.46
N ASP A 319 -11.22 10.95 81.16
CA ASP A 319 -10.21 11.37 82.15
C ASP A 319 -10.64 12.57 83.03
N GLN A 320 -11.74 13.26 82.71
CA GLN A 320 -12.31 14.32 83.56
C GLN A 320 -13.43 13.84 84.51
N LEU A 321 -13.80 12.56 84.45
CA LEU A 321 -14.88 11.96 85.25
C LEU A 321 -14.38 10.90 86.26
N THR A 322 -13.07 10.72 86.39
CA THR A 322 -12.38 9.90 87.41
C THR A 322 -11.56 10.78 88.32
#